data_AF-A0A933GEM9-F1
#
_entry.id   AF-A0A933GEM9-F1
#
_cell.length_a   1.000
_cell.length_b   1.000
_cell.length_c   1.000
_cell.angle_alpha   90.00
_cell.angle_beta   90.00
_cell.angle_gamma   90.00
#
_symmetry.space_group_name_H-M   'P 1'
#
loop_
_entity.id
_entity.type
_entity.pdbx_description
1 polymer ?
#
loop_
_entity_poly.entity_id
_entity_poly.type
_entity_poly.pdbx_seq_one_letter_code
_entity_poly.pdbx_strand_id
1 'polypeptide(L)'
;YWLQTEAPRPGGAAGFPELRLRPDVMGSADGLSKHPYIRESRRDKALKTVVEQEVSADYQAGPRAANFPDSVGVGWYPIDIHRAGEEDVGVSCRTKPFQIPLGALIPLRLVNLLAAAKNIGTTHITNGCYRLHPVEWNIGEAAGSLAAFALETGRSPRAIYGDPTLVRAFQRRLLDEGVPLYWLVDVPLSHGAFAAVQRLAMAGVVEGANGTLEFRPDAPALPSDRARWVERALGRGTPDPAGGQAMTRAECAMTVDTVAIGKKGA
;
A
#
# COMPACT_ATOMS: atom_id res chain seq x y z
N TYR A 1 -7.02 1.14 -35.74
CA TYR A 1 -6.54 1.48 -37.09
C TYR A 1 -5.15 0.91 -37.35
N TRP A 2 -4.08 1.38 -36.69
CA TRP A 2 -2.70 0.85 -36.89
C TRP A 2 -2.61 -0.69 -36.87
N LEU A 3 -3.24 -1.34 -35.89
CA LEU A 3 -3.29 -2.82 -35.82
C LEU A 3 -3.94 -3.47 -37.05
N GLN A 4 -4.90 -2.80 -37.69
CA GLN A 4 -5.61 -3.32 -38.86
C GLN A 4 -4.88 -3.04 -40.18
N THR A 5 -4.03 -2.02 -40.25
CA THR A 5 -3.46 -1.51 -41.51
C THR A 5 -1.95 -1.63 -41.61
N GLU A 6 -1.22 -1.51 -40.50
CA GLU A 6 0.23 -1.26 -40.50
C GLU A 6 1.01 -2.26 -39.63
N ALA A 7 0.37 -2.93 -38.68
CA ALA A 7 1.04 -3.87 -37.78
C ALA A 7 1.72 -5.02 -38.57
N PRO A 8 2.98 -5.37 -38.27
CA PRO A 8 3.67 -6.46 -38.97
C PRO A 8 2.96 -7.81 -38.77
N ARG A 9 2.73 -8.55 -39.86
CA ARG A 9 2.13 -9.89 -39.82
C ARG A 9 3.16 -10.95 -40.20
N PRO A 10 3.14 -12.14 -39.55
CA PRO A 10 3.85 -13.30 -40.07
C PRO A 10 3.41 -13.59 -41.51
N GLY A 11 4.37 -13.67 -42.45
CA GLY A 11 4.09 -13.83 -43.88
C GLY A 11 4.18 -12.55 -44.72
N GLY A 12 4.60 -11.42 -44.14
CA GLY A 12 5.02 -10.22 -44.88
C GLY A 12 3.91 -9.26 -45.31
N ALA A 13 2.65 -9.61 -45.10
CA ALA A 13 1.53 -8.66 -45.22
C ALA A 13 1.52 -7.66 -44.04
N ALA A 14 1.00 -6.45 -44.27
CA ALA A 14 0.79 -5.46 -43.23
C ALA A 14 -0.66 -5.47 -42.73
N GLY A 15 -0.84 -5.35 -41.42
CA GLY A 15 -2.13 -5.22 -40.76
C GLY A 15 -2.92 -6.52 -40.56
N PHE A 16 -3.88 -6.44 -39.65
CA PHE A 16 -4.87 -7.48 -39.36
C PHE A 16 -6.29 -6.92 -39.61
N PRO A 17 -6.76 -6.83 -40.87
CA PRO A 17 -8.08 -6.27 -41.21
C PRO A 17 -9.25 -7.06 -40.57
N GLU A 18 -9.01 -8.30 -40.17
CA GLU A 18 -9.95 -9.14 -39.44
C GLU A 18 -10.11 -8.73 -37.96
N LEU A 19 -9.15 -7.99 -37.38
CA LEU A 19 -9.32 -7.45 -36.03
C LEU A 19 -10.44 -6.42 -36.07
N ARG A 20 -11.56 -6.74 -35.45
CA ARG A 20 -12.71 -5.85 -35.31
C ARG A 20 -13.01 -5.65 -33.84
N LEU A 21 -13.54 -4.46 -33.52
CA LEU A 21 -14.12 -4.22 -32.20
C LEU A 21 -15.31 -5.18 -32.00
N ARG A 22 -15.67 -5.46 -30.74
CA ARG A 22 -16.78 -6.35 -30.36
C ARG A 22 -17.95 -5.54 -29.79
N PRO A 23 -18.82 -4.94 -30.63
CA PRO A 23 -20.03 -4.23 -30.20
C PRO A 23 -20.90 -5.02 -29.22
N ASP A 24 -20.98 -6.33 -29.42
CA ASP A 24 -21.74 -7.25 -28.58
C ASP A 24 -21.18 -7.41 -27.16
N VAL A 25 -19.86 -7.25 -26.98
CA VAL A 25 -19.21 -7.29 -25.65
C VAL A 25 -19.20 -5.91 -25.01
N MET A 26 -18.88 -4.88 -25.79
CA MET A 26 -18.72 -3.51 -25.27
C MET A 26 -20.05 -2.82 -25.04
N GLY A 27 -21.12 -3.30 -25.69
CA GLY A 27 -22.48 -2.77 -25.57
C GLY A 27 -22.66 -1.39 -26.19
N SER A 28 -21.75 -0.95 -27.06
CA SER A 28 -21.84 0.26 -27.88
C SER A 28 -21.98 -0.11 -29.36
N ALA A 29 -22.64 0.75 -30.15
CA ALA A 29 -22.87 0.49 -31.57
C ALA A 29 -21.57 0.41 -32.40
N ASP A 30 -20.54 1.13 -31.98
CA ASP A 30 -19.22 1.21 -32.62
C ASP A 30 -18.19 0.21 -32.04
N GLY A 31 -18.53 -0.49 -30.96
CA GLY A 31 -17.62 -1.39 -30.25
C GLY A 31 -16.53 -0.69 -29.43
N LEU A 32 -16.59 0.62 -29.24
CA LEU A 32 -15.73 1.35 -28.30
C LEU A 32 -16.22 1.24 -26.86
N SER A 33 -15.35 1.53 -25.89
CA SER A 33 -15.76 1.65 -24.49
C SER A 33 -16.79 2.76 -24.31
N LYS A 34 -17.87 2.47 -23.56
CA LYS A 34 -18.88 3.47 -23.19
C LYS A 34 -18.31 4.62 -22.35
N HIS A 35 -17.18 4.38 -21.68
CA HIS A 35 -16.52 5.35 -20.83
C HIS A 35 -15.04 5.45 -21.18
N PRO A 36 -14.48 6.67 -21.28
CA PRO A 36 -13.05 6.84 -21.44
C PRO A 36 -12.34 6.37 -20.16
N TYR A 37 -11.20 5.71 -20.33
CA TYR A 37 -10.31 5.46 -19.20
C TYR A 37 -9.60 6.75 -18.80
N ILE A 38 -9.95 7.29 -17.65
CA ILE A 38 -9.29 8.48 -17.09
C ILE A 38 -7.99 8.05 -16.43
N ARG A 39 -6.87 8.21 -17.16
CA ARG A 39 -5.54 7.83 -16.68
C ARG A 39 -5.01 8.73 -15.58
N GLU A 40 -5.35 10.03 -15.61
CA GLU A 40 -4.92 11.01 -14.62
C GLU A 40 -6.09 11.92 -14.25
N SER A 41 -6.25 12.18 -12.95
CA SER A 41 -7.26 13.10 -12.43
C SER A 41 -6.61 14.34 -11.83
N ARG A 42 -7.45 15.30 -11.43
CA ARG A 42 -7.02 16.32 -10.46
C ARG A 42 -6.52 15.62 -9.19
N ARG A 43 -5.50 16.20 -8.56
CA ARG A 43 -4.89 15.71 -7.32
C ARG A 43 -5.15 16.70 -6.20
N ASP A 44 -5.43 16.16 -5.03
CA ASP A 44 -5.65 16.95 -3.84
C ASP A 44 -4.33 17.49 -3.29
N LYS A 45 -4.38 18.73 -2.78
CA LYS A 45 -3.37 19.20 -1.84
C LYS A 45 -3.68 18.59 -0.48
N ALA A 46 -3.12 17.42 -0.21
CA ALA A 46 -3.38 16.62 0.98
C ALA A 46 -2.39 16.93 2.12
N LEU A 47 -2.66 16.40 3.32
CA LEU A 47 -1.76 16.51 4.48
C LEU A 47 -0.39 15.88 4.19
N LYS A 48 -0.35 14.87 3.32
CA LYS A 48 0.86 14.27 2.77
C LYS A 48 0.82 14.27 1.25
N THR A 49 1.83 14.88 0.62
CA THR A 49 2.14 14.67 -0.81
C THR A 49 3.26 13.66 -0.91
N VAL A 50 3.01 12.52 -1.55
CA VAL A 50 4.05 11.51 -1.82
C VAL A 50 4.96 11.98 -2.95
N VAL A 51 6.27 12.01 -2.71
CA VAL A 51 7.30 12.44 -3.68
C VAL A 51 8.13 11.27 -4.22
N GLU A 52 8.82 11.48 -5.34
CA GLU A 52 9.56 10.41 -6.03
C GLU A 52 10.57 9.69 -5.13
N GLN A 53 11.28 10.47 -4.30
CA GLN A 53 12.30 9.98 -3.37
C GLN A 53 11.76 8.95 -2.39
N GLU A 54 10.45 8.93 -2.16
CA GLU A 54 9.80 8.03 -1.22
C GLU A 54 9.42 6.69 -1.86
N VAL A 55 9.49 6.55 -3.18
CA VAL A 55 9.06 5.33 -3.90
C VAL A 55 10.07 4.79 -4.91
N SER A 56 10.87 5.65 -5.52
CA SER A 56 11.86 5.28 -6.54
C SER A 56 12.96 4.42 -5.93
N ALA A 57 13.34 3.36 -6.63
CA ALA A 57 14.41 2.46 -6.23
C ALA A 57 15.77 3.16 -6.11
N ASP A 58 15.96 4.30 -6.81
CA ASP A 58 17.22 5.05 -6.80
C ASP A 58 17.48 5.74 -5.46
N TYR A 59 16.42 5.98 -4.67
CA TYR A 59 16.49 6.63 -3.36
C TYR A 59 16.32 5.65 -2.19
N GLN A 60 16.21 4.35 -2.47
CA GLN A 60 15.82 3.34 -1.50
C GLN A 60 16.88 2.25 -1.43
N ALA A 61 17.73 2.31 -0.41
CA ALA A 61 18.79 1.32 -0.18
C ALA A 61 18.25 -0.07 0.14
N GLY A 62 17.05 -0.13 0.74
CA GLY A 62 16.41 -1.37 1.16
C GLY A 62 15.55 -2.04 0.09
N PRO A 63 14.90 -3.16 0.47
CA PRO A 63 13.96 -3.85 -0.40
C PRO A 63 12.60 -3.14 -0.53
N ARG A 64 12.35 -2.11 0.28
CA ARG A 64 11.08 -1.37 0.36
C ARG A 64 11.30 0.11 0.09
N ALA A 65 10.20 0.77 -0.24
CA ALA A 65 10.11 2.22 -0.35
C ALA A 65 10.14 2.86 1.05
N ALA A 66 9.98 4.18 1.12
CA ALA A 66 9.91 4.89 2.40
C ALA A 66 8.78 4.32 3.28
N ASN A 67 9.07 4.20 4.58
CA ASN A 67 8.10 3.76 5.56
C ASN A 67 7.18 4.92 5.96
N PHE A 68 5.88 4.70 5.89
CA PHE A 68 4.83 5.59 6.39
C PHE A 68 4.18 4.97 7.63
N PRO A 69 4.43 5.48 8.85
CA PRO A 69 3.82 4.96 10.08
C PRO A 69 2.29 4.99 10.07
N ASP A 70 1.70 5.87 9.26
CA ASP A 70 0.29 6.05 9.02
C ASP A 70 -0.22 5.30 7.77
N SER A 71 0.48 4.25 7.31
CA SER A 71 0.04 3.43 6.18
C SER A 71 -1.38 2.91 6.38
N VAL A 72 -2.18 3.00 5.31
CA VAL A 72 -3.53 2.46 5.19
C VAL A 72 -3.65 1.46 4.05
N GLY A 73 -2.52 1.05 3.47
CA GLY A 73 -2.49 0.16 2.32
C GLY A 73 -1.11 0.05 1.71
N VAL A 74 -0.98 -0.77 0.67
CA VAL A 74 0.28 -1.00 -0.03
C VAL A 74 0.10 -1.04 -1.54
N GLY A 75 1.19 -0.83 -2.27
CA GLY A 75 1.22 -0.92 -3.72
C GLY A 75 2.61 -1.22 -4.25
N TRP A 76 2.68 -1.76 -5.47
CA TRP A 76 3.94 -1.90 -6.18
C TRP A 76 3.71 -1.84 -7.69
N TYR A 77 4.21 -0.77 -8.28
CA TYR A 77 4.17 -0.54 -9.73
C TYR A 77 5.28 0.46 -10.06
N PRO A 78 5.99 0.33 -11.21
CA PRO A 78 6.92 1.36 -11.65
C PRO A 78 6.22 2.72 -11.76
N ILE A 79 6.98 3.80 -11.60
CA ILE A 79 6.53 5.11 -12.08
C ILE A 79 6.45 4.97 -13.60
N ASP A 80 5.25 5.07 -14.15
CA ASP A 80 4.99 4.97 -15.58
C ASP A 80 4.23 6.22 -16.05
N ILE A 81 4.96 7.13 -16.70
CA ILE A 81 4.47 8.37 -17.27
C ILE A 81 4.67 8.30 -18.77
N HIS A 82 3.55 8.29 -19.48
CA HIS A 82 3.54 8.31 -20.93
C HIS A 82 3.62 9.74 -21.43
N ARG A 83 4.23 9.89 -22.61
CA ARG A 83 4.36 11.17 -23.29
C ARG A 83 3.00 11.80 -23.53
N ALA A 84 2.84 13.06 -23.15
CA ALA A 84 1.65 13.86 -23.43
C ALA A 84 1.70 14.56 -24.81
N GLY A 85 2.86 14.56 -25.47
CA GLY A 85 3.08 15.16 -26.80
C GLY A 85 4.48 14.84 -27.35
N GLU A 86 4.80 15.33 -28.55
CA GLU A 86 6.09 15.03 -29.21
C GLU A 86 7.31 15.52 -28.42
N GLU A 87 7.15 16.63 -27.68
CA GLU A 87 8.21 17.23 -26.86
C GLU A 87 8.35 16.60 -25.47
N ASP A 88 7.40 15.75 -25.06
CA ASP A 88 7.45 15.05 -23.78
C ASP A 88 8.26 13.76 -23.93
N VAL A 89 9.24 13.55 -23.05
CA VAL A 89 10.09 12.36 -23.06
C VAL A 89 9.41 11.15 -22.41
N GLY A 90 8.40 11.36 -21.58
CA GLY A 90 7.86 10.34 -20.68
C GLY A 90 8.88 9.93 -19.62
N VAL A 91 8.44 9.21 -18.59
CA VAL A 91 9.32 8.75 -17.51
C VAL A 91 8.93 7.33 -17.11
N SER A 92 9.93 6.44 -17.07
CA SER A 92 9.80 5.12 -16.45
C SER A 92 10.88 4.96 -15.40
N CYS A 93 10.48 4.74 -14.14
CA CYS A 93 11.41 4.51 -13.04
C CYS A 93 10.97 3.30 -12.22
N ARG A 94 11.92 2.43 -11.87
CA ARG A 94 11.64 1.30 -10.98
C ARG A 94 11.32 1.82 -9.59
N THR A 95 10.28 1.28 -8.98
CA THR A 95 9.95 1.55 -7.58
C THR A 95 10.29 0.35 -6.71
N LYS A 96 10.35 0.57 -5.41
CA LYS A 96 10.22 -0.50 -4.41
C LYS A 96 8.75 -0.64 -3.99
N PRO A 97 8.34 -1.77 -3.40
CA PRO A 97 7.02 -1.86 -2.79
C PRO A 97 6.81 -0.72 -1.78
N PHE A 98 5.70 0.00 -1.94
CA PHE A 98 5.40 1.23 -1.23
C PHE A 98 4.09 1.12 -0.43
N GLN A 99 3.90 2.09 0.47
CA GLN A 99 2.75 2.20 1.35
C GLN A 99 1.88 3.38 0.94
N ILE A 100 0.58 3.31 1.21
CA ILE A 100 -0.37 4.39 1.00
C ILE A 100 -0.50 5.15 2.33
N PRO A 101 0.05 6.37 2.50
CA PRO A 101 -0.08 7.11 3.76
C PRO A 101 -1.49 7.67 3.93
N LEU A 102 -2.07 7.52 5.11
CA LEU A 102 -3.38 8.11 5.48
C LEU A 102 -3.43 9.62 5.17
N GLY A 103 -2.33 10.34 5.43
CA GLY A 103 -2.25 11.77 5.14
C GLY A 103 -2.48 12.13 3.67
N ALA A 104 -2.24 11.21 2.72
CA ALA A 104 -2.45 11.46 1.29
C ALA A 104 -3.94 11.38 0.89
N LEU A 105 -4.79 10.76 1.72
CA LEU A 105 -6.23 10.69 1.49
C LEU A 105 -6.96 11.94 2.00
N ILE A 106 -6.31 12.75 2.87
CA ILE A 106 -6.97 13.83 3.62
C ILE A 106 -6.59 15.21 3.05
N PRO A 107 -7.54 15.97 2.50
CA PRO A 107 -7.28 17.33 2.00
C PRO A 107 -6.82 18.31 3.10
N LEU A 108 -5.93 19.25 2.75
CA LEU A 108 -5.45 20.29 3.69
C LEU A 108 -6.54 21.22 4.19
N ARG A 109 -7.50 21.57 3.31
CA ARG A 109 -8.48 22.63 3.54
C ARG A 109 -9.89 22.12 3.84
N LEU A 110 -10.29 21.01 3.22
CA LEU A 110 -11.64 20.47 3.32
C LEU A 110 -11.70 19.44 4.45
N VAL A 111 -12.78 19.46 5.23
CA VAL A 111 -12.92 18.60 6.43
C VAL A 111 -13.94 17.47 6.26
N ASN A 112 -14.70 17.50 5.17
CA ASN A 112 -15.78 16.56 4.83
C ASN A 112 -15.59 15.94 3.43
N LEU A 113 -14.35 15.86 2.96
CA LEU A 113 -13.97 15.25 1.69
C LEU A 113 -12.77 14.32 1.93
N LEU A 114 -12.76 13.16 1.28
CA LEU A 114 -11.64 12.24 1.23
C LEU A 114 -11.30 11.93 -0.23
N ALA A 115 -10.01 11.86 -0.54
CA ALA A 115 -9.55 11.28 -1.79
C ALA A 115 -9.65 9.76 -1.72
N ALA A 116 -10.17 9.14 -2.78
CA ALA A 116 -10.56 7.73 -2.78
C ALA A 116 -10.12 6.98 -4.06
N ALA A 117 -9.24 7.58 -4.88
CA ALA A 117 -8.69 6.98 -6.09
C ALA A 117 -7.40 7.72 -6.51
N LYS A 118 -7.23 7.98 -7.81
CA LYS A 118 -6.12 8.74 -8.42
C LYS A 118 -5.93 10.18 -7.90
N ASN A 119 -6.88 10.69 -7.11
CA ASN A 119 -6.90 12.07 -6.65
C ASN A 119 -6.20 12.31 -5.30
N ILE A 120 -5.56 11.28 -4.72
CA ILE A 120 -4.77 11.42 -3.48
C ILE A 120 -3.57 12.37 -3.65
N GLY A 121 -3.00 12.79 -2.52
CA GLY A 121 -1.80 13.62 -2.44
C GLY A 121 -0.56 12.95 -3.05
N THR A 122 -0.36 13.16 -4.34
CA THR A 122 0.80 12.70 -5.12
C THR A 122 1.33 13.84 -5.99
N THR A 123 2.58 13.72 -6.45
CA THR A 123 3.07 14.56 -7.55
C THR A 123 2.58 13.97 -8.89
N HIS A 124 2.76 14.70 -9.98
CA HIS A 124 2.57 14.11 -11.31
C HIS A 124 3.44 12.86 -11.51
N ILE A 125 4.66 12.86 -10.94
CA ILE A 125 5.61 11.74 -11.01
C ILE A 125 5.10 10.52 -10.25
N THR A 126 4.78 10.67 -8.96
CA THR A 126 4.37 9.54 -8.13
C THR A 126 2.97 9.05 -8.45
N ASN A 127 2.10 9.88 -9.00
CA ASN A 127 0.81 9.40 -9.51
C ASN A 127 0.99 8.29 -10.56
N GLY A 128 2.12 8.28 -11.29
CA GLY A 128 2.49 7.23 -12.25
C GLY A 128 2.51 5.81 -11.66
N CYS A 129 2.81 5.66 -10.36
CA CYS A 129 2.78 4.36 -9.68
C CYS A 129 1.55 4.14 -8.78
N TYR A 130 0.90 5.19 -8.28
CA TYR A 130 -0.30 5.07 -7.43
C TYR A 130 -1.61 4.85 -8.21
N ARG A 131 -1.64 5.18 -9.51
CA ARG A 131 -2.84 5.05 -10.37
C ARG A 131 -3.08 3.64 -10.95
N LEU A 132 -2.39 2.62 -10.45
CA LEU A 132 -2.66 1.26 -10.92
C LEU A 132 -3.92 0.73 -10.22
N HIS A 133 -4.78 0.01 -10.93
CA HIS A 133 -6.08 -0.45 -10.40
C HIS A 133 -6.03 -1.13 -9.02
N PRO A 134 -5.06 -2.01 -8.68
CA PRO A 134 -4.99 -2.60 -7.35
C PRO A 134 -4.68 -1.58 -6.26
N VAL A 135 -3.87 -0.57 -6.56
CA VAL A 135 -3.52 0.51 -5.63
C VAL A 135 -4.71 1.44 -5.45
N GLU A 136 -5.40 1.80 -6.54
CA GLU A 136 -6.62 2.61 -6.49
C GLU A 136 -7.75 1.94 -5.73
N TRP A 137 -7.91 0.63 -5.92
CA TRP A 137 -8.89 -0.16 -5.18
C TRP A 137 -8.63 -0.07 -3.68
N ASN A 138 -7.38 -0.29 -3.26
CA ASN A 138 -6.97 -0.18 -1.87
C ASN A 138 -7.19 1.24 -1.32
N ILE A 139 -6.84 2.29 -2.08
CA ILE A 139 -7.12 3.68 -1.69
C ILE A 139 -8.63 3.88 -1.45
N GLY A 140 -9.49 3.35 -2.33
CA GLY A 140 -10.94 3.44 -2.20
C GLY A 140 -11.48 2.71 -0.97
N GLU A 141 -11.00 1.50 -0.71
CA GLU A 141 -11.32 0.72 0.49
C GLU A 141 -10.92 1.47 1.76
N ALA A 142 -9.68 1.95 1.83
CA ALA A 142 -9.17 2.72 2.94
C ALA A 142 -9.97 4.02 3.17
N ALA A 143 -10.32 4.74 2.10
CA ALA A 143 -11.12 5.97 2.21
C ALA A 143 -12.55 5.70 2.71
N GLY A 144 -13.19 4.63 2.23
CA GLY A 144 -14.51 4.22 2.68
C GLY A 144 -14.51 3.77 4.15
N SER A 145 -13.55 2.94 4.53
CA SER A 145 -13.36 2.47 5.91
C SER A 145 -13.04 3.64 6.85
N LEU A 146 -12.23 4.62 6.41
CA LEU A 146 -11.94 5.84 7.17
C LEU A 146 -13.18 6.69 7.39
N ALA A 147 -14.04 6.84 6.37
CA ALA A 147 -15.29 7.58 6.51
C ALA A 147 -16.22 6.92 7.54
N ALA A 148 -16.36 5.59 7.51
CA ALA A 148 -17.13 4.84 8.50
C ALA A 148 -16.54 4.99 9.91
N PHE A 149 -15.22 4.81 10.06
CA PHE A 149 -14.52 4.97 11.34
C PHE A 149 -14.63 6.40 11.91
N ALA A 150 -14.60 7.43 11.05
CA ALA A 150 -14.82 8.82 11.45
C ALA A 150 -16.22 9.05 12.02
N LEU A 151 -17.25 8.48 11.39
CA LEU A 151 -18.64 8.57 11.86
C LEU A 151 -18.83 7.86 13.20
N GLU A 152 -18.29 6.64 13.34
CA GLU A 152 -18.41 5.84 14.56
C GLU A 152 -17.71 6.49 15.77
N THR A 153 -16.54 7.09 15.55
CA THR A 153 -15.75 7.71 16.63
C THR A 153 -16.13 9.17 16.88
N GLY A 154 -16.95 9.79 16.03
CA GLY A 154 -17.24 11.22 16.08
C GLY A 154 -16.00 12.09 15.86
N ARG A 155 -14.97 11.57 15.18
CA ARG A 155 -13.70 12.27 14.91
C ARG A 155 -13.58 12.55 13.42
N SER A 156 -13.12 13.75 13.06
CA SER A 156 -12.82 14.05 11.66
C SER A 156 -11.61 13.24 11.18
N PRO A 157 -11.47 12.97 9.87
CA PRO A 157 -10.28 12.30 9.34
C PRO A 157 -8.96 12.96 9.74
N ARG A 158 -8.94 14.31 9.81
CA ARG A 158 -7.77 15.06 10.27
C ARG A 158 -7.48 14.86 11.76
N ALA A 159 -8.51 14.72 12.60
CA ALA A 159 -8.34 14.41 14.01
C ALA A 159 -7.81 12.98 14.22
N ILE A 160 -8.29 12.02 13.42
CA ILE A 160 -7.79 10.64 13.41
C ILE A 160 -6.31 10.63 13.01
N TYR A 161 -5.95 11.29 11.90
CA TYR A 161 -4.56 11.42 11.45
C TYR A 161 -3.64 12.08 12.49
N GLY A 162 -4.15 13.08 13.21
CA GLY A 162 -3.39 13.82 14.23
C GLY A 162 -3.16 13.06 15.54
N ASP A 163 -3.83 11.92 15.76
CA ASP A 163 -3.70 11.11 16.98
C ASP A 163 -3.17 9.71 16.63
N PRO A 164 -1.91 9.39 16.96
CA PRO A 164 -1.32 8.08 16.71
C PRO A 164 -2.12 6.90 17.32
N THR A 165 -2.89 7.13 18.37
CA THR A 165 -3.76 6.11 18.98
C THR A 165 -4.96 5.82 18.09
N LEU A 166 -5.58 6.85 17.52
CA LEU A 166 -6.66 6.68 16.55
C LEU A 166 -6.15 6.11 15.22
N VAL A 167 -4.98 6.52 14.75
CA VAL A 167 -4.33 5.91 13.57
C VAL A 167 -4.14 4.40 13.79
N ARG A 168 -3.59 3.97 14.93
CA ARG A 168 -3.41 2.55 15.24
C ARG A 168 -4.73 1.80 15.37
N ALA A 169 -5.76 2.42 15.94
CA ALA A 169 -7.09 1.83 16.02
C ALA A 169 -7.70 1.63 14.63
N PHE A 170 -7.54 2.62 13.73
CA PHE A 170 -7.98 2.51 12.35
C PHE A 170 -7.20 1.46 11.55
N GLN A 171 -5.87 1.42 11.70
CA GLN A 171 -5.02 0.38 11.09
C GLN A 171 -5.41 -1.02 11.57
N ARG A 172 -5.81 -1.18 12.83
CA ARG A 172 -6.32 -2.46 13.34
C ARG A 172 -7.60 -2.88 12.60
N ARG A 173 -8.55 -1.96 12.41
CA ARG A 173 -9.76 -2.22 11.62
C ARG A 173 -9.41 -2.68 10.20
N LEU A 174 -8.51 -1.95 9.52
CA LEU A 174 -8.06 -2.31 8.17
C LEU A 174 -7.46 -3.72 8.11
N LEU A 175 -6.63 -4.08 9.09
CA LEU A 175 -6.05 -5.42 9.16
C LEU A 175 -7.09 -6.51 9.44
N ASP A 176 -8.08 -6.22 10.29
CA ASP A 176 -9.20 -7.13 10.57
C ASP A 176 -10.10 -7.32 9.33
N GLU A 177 -10.18 -6.30 8.46
CA GLU A 177 -10.84 -6.33 7.14
C GLU A 177 -9.94 -6.96 6.04
N GLY A 178 -8.71 -7.35 6.36
CA GLY A 178 -7.79 -8.03 5.44
C GLY A 178 -6.96 -7.09 4.55
N VAL A 179 -6.86 -5.80 4.88
CA VAL A 179 -6.06 -4.82 4.13
C VAL A 179 -4.61 -4.85 4.64
N PRO A 180 -3.62 -5.26 3.83
CA PRO A 180 -2.21 -5.23 4.21
C PRO A 180 -1.68 -3.80 4.26
N LEU A 181 -0.89 -3.50 5.31
CA LEU A 181 -0.36 -2.16 5.58
C LEU A 181 1.16 -2.08 5.36
N TYR A 182 1.83 -3.23 5.35
CA TYR A 182 3.27 -3.38 5.20
C TYR A 182 3.58 -4.54 4.24
N TRP A 183 4.48 -4.33 3.27
CA TRP A 183 4.73 -5.32 2.23
C TRP A 183 5.60 -6.48 2.74
N LEU A 184 5.02 -7.66 2.86
CA LEU A 184 5.69 -8.94 3.13
C LEU A 184 5.25 -9.97 2.10
N VAL A 185 6.17 -10.84 1.67
CA VAL A 185 5.90 -11.81 0.58
C VAL A 185 5.52 -13.21 1.07
N ASP A 186 5.64 -13.47 2.36
CA ASP A 186 5.58 -14.81 2.96
C ASP A 186 4.67 -14.90 4.20
N VAL A 187 3.86 -13.87 4.45
CA VAL A 187 2.80 -13.88 5.47
C VAL A 187 1.47 -13.53 4.80
N PRO A 188 0.78 -14.51 4.18
CA PRO A 188 -0.47 -14.25 3.46
C PRO A 188 -1.61 -13.86 4.42
N LEU A 189 -2.68 -13.29 3.88
CA LEU A 189 -3.88 -12.90 4.64
C LEU A 189 -4.48 -14.06 5.47
N SER A 190 -4.38 -15.29 4.95
CA SER A 190 -4.86 -16.50 5.60
C SER A 190 -3.99 -16.98 6.77
N HIS A 191 -2.81 -16.41 6.95
CA HIS A 191 -1.89 -16.81 8.01
C HIS A 191 -2.34 -16.26 9.37
N GLY A 192 -2.44 -17.11 10.41
CA GLY A 192 -2.96 -16.69 11.73
C GLY A 192 -2.18 -15.54 12.38
N ALA A 193 -0.88 -15.41 12.08
CA ALA A 193 -0.05 -14.31 12.55
C ALA A 193 -0.12 -13.02 11.70
N PHE A 194 -0.90 -12.97 10.61
CA PHE A 194 -0.93 -11.87 9.65
C PHE A 194 -1.06 -10.50 10.32
N ALA A 195 -2.12 -10.30 11.11
CA ALA A 195 -2.41 -9.01 11.71
C ALA A 195 -1.34 -8.60 12.74
N ALA A 196 -0.82 -9.54 13.54
CA ALA A 196 0.23 -9.28 14.53
C ALA A 196 1.55 -8.88 13.84
N VAL A 197 1.95 -9.62 12.81
CA VAL A 197 3.18 -9.33 12.05
C VAL A 197 3.07 -7.97 11.37
N GLN A 198 1.93 -7.65 10.76
CA GLN A 198 1.70 -6.35 10.12
C GLN A 198 1.80 -5.20 11.13
N ARG A 199 1.13 -5.30 12.30
CA ARG A 199 1.21 -4.27 13.35
C ARG A 199 2.63 -4.06 13.87
N LEU A 200 3.35 -5.15 14.15
CA LEU A 200 4.73 -5.07 14.62
C LEU A 200 5.66 -4.51 13.55
N ALA A 201 5.41 -4.80 12.27
CA ALA A 201 6.20 -4.27 11.16
C ALA A 201 5.97 -2.76 10.99
N MET A 202 4.71 -2.33 11.06
CA MET A 202 4.32 -0.92 11.08
C MET A 202 4.94 -0.14 12.25
N ALA A 203 5.11 -0.80 13.40
CA ALA A 203 5.74 -0.21 14.59
C ALA A 203 7.29 -0.26 14.56
N GLY A 204 7.91 -0.81 13.51
CA GLY A 204 9.36 -1.01 13.43
C GLY A 204 9.91 -2.03 14.43
N VAL A 205 9.05 -2.85 15.04
CA VAL A 205 9.45 -3.90 15.98
C VAL A 205 10.06 -5.06 15.21
N VAL A 206 9.36 -5.53 14.18
CA VAL A 206 9.88 -6.54 13.26
C VAL A 206 10.26 -5.87 11.96
N GLU A 207 11.45 -6.19 11.46
CA GLU A 207 11.85 -5.86 10.10
C GLU A 207 11.76 -7.15 9.28
N GLY A 208 11.56 -7.04 7.97
CA GLY A 208 11.89 -8.18 7.10
C GLY A 208 13.32 -8.63 7.37
N ALA A 209 13.65 -9.91 7.16
CA ALA A 209 15.02 -10.40 7.30
C ALA A 209 15.96 -9.45 6.55
N ASN A 210 17.11 -9.09 7.14
CA ASN A 210 18.00 -8.02 6.65
C ASN A 210 18.09 -7.97 5.10
N GLY A 211 17.52 -6.93 4.49
CA GLY A 211 17.57 -6.73 3.04
C GLY A 211 16.53 -7.49 2.21
N THR A 212 15.58 -8.20 2.81
CA THR A 212 14.53 -8.97 2.10
C THR A 212 13.11 -8.50 2.43
N LEU A 213 12.16 -8.97 1.62
CA LEU A 213 10.72 -8.78 1.84
C LEU A 213 10.11 -9.89 2.72
N GLU A 214 10.92 -10.80 3.26
CA GLU A 214 10.47 -11.99 3.99
C GLU A 214 10.42 -11.73 5.50
N PHE A 215 9.37 -12.20 6.15
CA PHE A 215 9.29 -12.30 7.61
C PHE A 215 9.81 -13.64 8.12
N ARG A 216 9.68 -14.71 7.35
CA ARG A 216 9.96 -16.12 7.64
C ARG A 216 9.16 -16.64 8.85
N PRO A 217 7.82 -16.76 8.73
CA PRO A 217 6.94 -17.05 9.87
C PRO A 217 7.29 -18.37 10.58
N ASP A 218 7.63 -19.42 9.83
CA ASP A 218 7.87 -20.77 10.37
C ASP A 218 9.31 -20.99 10.85
N ALA A 219 10.23 -20.06 10.57
CA ALA A 219 11.60 -20.16 11.03
C ALA A 219 11.67 -19.98 12.55
N PRO A 220 12.64 -20.62 13.24
CA PRO A 220 12.79 -20.46 14.69
C PRO A 220 13.11 -18.99 15.04
N ALA A 221 12.46 -18.48 16.09
CA ALA A 221 12.75 -17.17 16.65
C ALA A 221 14.05 -17.23 17.46
N LEU A 222 15.12 -16.66 16.92
CA LEU A 222 16.40 -16.62 17.61
C LEU A 222 16.28 -15.82 18.93
N PRO A 223 16.98 -16.22 20.01
CA PRO A 223 16.94 -15.48 21.27
C PRO A 223 17.27 -13.98 21.14
N SER A 224 18.19 -13.63 20.23
CA SER A 224 18.55 -12.24 19.91
C SER A 224 17.42 -11.48 19.23
N ASP A 225 16.71 -12.10 18.29
CA ASP A 225 15.54 -11.51 17.64
C ASP A 225 14.42 -11.26 18.64
N ARG A 226 14.13 -12.26 19.48
CA ARG A 226 13.12 -12.17 20.54
C ARG A 226 13.40 -11.03 21.50
N ALA A 227 14.63 -10.97 22.05
CA ALA A 227 15.04 -9.91 22.96
C ALA A 227 14.89 -8.53 22.32
N ARG A 228 15.30 -8.38 21.05
CA ARG A 228 15.15 -7.14 20.29
C ARG A 228 13.68 -6.76 20.08
N TRP A 229 12.81 -7.70 19.74
CA TRP A 229 11.39 -7.44 19.52
C TRP A 229 10.68 -7.06 20.82
N VAL A 230 10.99 -7.75 21.92
CA VAL A 230 10.48 -7.44 23.25
C VAL A 230 10.94 -6.05 23.68
N GLU A 231 12.22 -5.70 23.52
CA GLU A 231 12.72 -4.37 23.85
C GLU A 231 12.01 -3.27 23.04
N ARG A 232 11.89 -3.45 21.72
CA ARG A 232 11.27 -2.48 20.82
C ARG A 232 9.76 -2.31 21.08
N ALA A 233 9.05 -3.39 21.40
CA ALA A 233 7.61 -3.35 21.59
C ALA A 233 7.19 -2.97 23.03
N LEU A 234 7.93 -3.46 24.03
CA LEU A 234 7.50 -3.45 25.44
C LEU A 234 8.42 -2.62 26.35
N GLY A 235 9.59 -2.18 25.86
CA GLY A 235 10.58 -1.41 26.60
C GLY A 235 11.76 -2.25 27.11
N ARG A 236 12.90 -1.56 27.33
CA ARG A 236 14.13 -2.15 27.86
C ARG A 236 13.92 -2.85 29.20
N GLY A 237 14.59 -4.00 29.37
CA GLY A 237 14.54 -4.79 30.61
C GLY A 237 13.25 -5.60 30.79
N THR A 238 12.32 -5.57 29.82
CA THR A 238 11.14 -6.46 29.86
C THR A 238 11.61 -7.90 29.65
N PRO A 239 11.26 -8.84 30.56
CA PRO A 239 11.60 -10.25 30.38
C PRO A 239 10.86 -10.83 29.18
N ASP A 240 11.43 -11.87 28.58
CA ASP A 240 10.80 -12.57 27.47
C ASP A 240 9.44 -13.13 27.89
N PRO A 241 8.33 -12.69 27.28
CA PRO A 241 6.99 -13.13 27.67
C PRO A 241 6.77 -14.64 27.59
N ALA A 242 7.59 -15.34 26.80
CA ALA A 242 7.49 -16.79 26.64
C ALA A 242 8.58 -17.57 27.39
N GLY A 243 9.26 -16.95 28.34
CA GLY A 243 10.10 -17.66 29.32
C GLY A 243 11.19 -18.53 28.70
N GLY A 244 11.70 -18.18 27.52
CA GLY A 244 12.73 -18.94 26.82
C GLY A 244 12.25 -20.19 26.06
N GLN A 245 10.94 -20.47 26.02
CA GLN A 245 10.38 -21.59 25.24
C GLN A 245 10.69 -21.43 23.75
N ALA A 246 11.10 -22.52 23.08
CA ALA A 246 11.32 -22.52 21.64
C ALA A 246 10.00 -22.22 20.90
N MET A 247 10.08 -21.34 19.90
CA MET A 247 8.94 -20.89 19.13
C MET A 247 9.38 -20.43 17.74
N THR A 248 8.44 -20.47 16.81
CA THR A 248 8.56 -19.86 15.50
C THR A 248 8.53 -18.33 15.61
N ARG A 249 8.98 -17.65 14.56
CA ARG A 249 8.91 -16.18 14.46
C ARG A 249 7.47 -15.69 14.48
N ALA A 250 6.53 -16.43 13.88
CA ALA A 250 5.11 -16.14 13.94
C ALA A 250 4.55 -16.18 15.36
N GLU A 251 4.83 -17.25 16.11
CA GLU A 251 4.41 -17.40 17.52
C GLU A 251 5.00 -16.30 18.40
N CYS A 252 6.28 -15.96 18.18
CA CYS A 252 6.91 -14.85 18.88
C CYS A 252 6.22 -13.51 18.60
N ALA A 253 5.95 -13.20 17.33
CA ALA A 253 5.27 -11.97 16.93
C ALA A 253 3.86 -11.88 17.56
N MET A 254 3.08 -12.95 17.53
CA MET A 254 1.75 -12.98 18.16
C MET A 254 1.83 -12.75 19.68
N THR A 255 2.82 -13.36 20.35
CA THR A 255 3.02 -13.19 21.78
C THR A 255 3.38 -11.74 22.14
N VAL A 256 4.36 -11.17 21.45
CA VAL A 256 4.81 -9.78 21.66
C VAL A 256 3.70 -8.78 21.38
N ASP A 257 2.96 -8.96 20.30
CA ASP A 257 1.84 -8.09 19.92
C ASP A 257 0.70 -8.15 20.95
N THR A 258 0.36 -9.34 21.44
CA THR A 258 -0.68 -9.51 22.47
C THR A 258 -0.32 -8.75 23.75
N VAL A 259 0.92 -8.87 24.23
CA VAL A 259 1.38 -8.16 25.43
C VAL A 259 1.46 -6.65 25.19
N ALA A 260 1.87 -6.21 24.00
CA ALA A 260 1.96 -4.79 23.65
C ALA A 260 0.58 -4.12 23.60
N ILE A 261 -0.44 -4.84 23.12
CA ILE A 261 -1.83 -4.38 23.13
C ILE A 261 -2.35 -4.32 24.58
N GLY A 262 -2.11 -5.36 25.38
CA GLY A 262 -2.54 -5.43 26.78
C GLY A 262 -1.99 -4.29 27.65
N LYS A 263 -0.72 -3.90 27.46
CA LYS A 263 -0.11 -2.75 28.17
C LYS A 263 -0.66 -1.39 27.76
N LYS A 264 -1.23 -1.25 26.55
CA LYS A 264 -1.76 0.04 26.05
C LYS A 264 -3.26 0.22 26.33
N GLY A 265 -3.95 -0.83 26.78
CA GLY A 265 -5.36 -0.80 27.16
C GLY A 265 -5.61 -0.68 28.68
N ALA A 266 -4.55 -0.64 29.49
CA ALA A 266 -4.56 -0.39 30.94
C ALA A 266 -3.98 1.00 31.22
#